data_AF-A0A7J6GFQ1-F1
#
_entry.id   AF-A0A7J6GFQ1-F1
#
_cell.length_a   1.000
_cell.length_b   1.000
_cell.length_c   1.000
_cell.angle_alpha   90.00
_cell.angle_beta   90.00
_cell.angle_gamma   90.00
#
_symmetry.space_group_name_H-M   'P 1'
#
loop_
_entity.id
_entity.type
_entity.pdbx_description
1 polymer ?
#
loop_
_entity_poly.entity_id
_entity_poly.type
_entity_poly.pdbx_seq_one_letter_code
_entity_poly.pdbx_strand_id
1 'polypeptide(L)'
;MEGLVSFKAVPPVSRMPKFSCLRSTSSSSLDLRRGGNSFSFGSSSISSSSSSFSIRAQEMDSKDGSATVTPVSESEPEPDPVKITEWEVGMFRDEVAKSQGIRIRRRPPTGPPLHYVGPFEFRLQNEGNTPRNILEEIIWNKDVEVAQLKERKPLGSLKKALDNVAPPRDFVGALKEAYSRTGLPGLIAEVKKASPSRGVIKENFDPVEIAQAYEKGGAACLSVLADRKYFQGSYENIEAIRNAGVKCPLLCKEFIIEAWQIYYARSKGADAILLIAAVLPDLDIKYMVKICKMLGLATLVEVHDEREMDRVLGIEGIELIGINNRNLETFEVDTSVTKRLLEGKRGELIRERDIIVVGESGLFTPEDIAYVQAAGVKAVLVGESIVKQDDPGKGIAQLFGQDISI
;
A
#
# COMPACT_ATOMS: atom_id res chain seq x y z
N MET A 1 32.34 4.36 58.68
CA MET A 1 31.93 3.50 57.56
C MET A 1 30.73 2.70 58.07
N GLU A 2 29.55 3.28 58.21
CA GLU A 2 28.57 3.55 57.13
C GLU A 2 28.34 2.28 56.29
N GLY A 3 27.15 1.70 56.14
CA GLY A 3 25.79 2.00 56.57
C GLY A 3 24.92 0.94 55.87
N LEU A 4 24.15 0.15 56.63
CA LEU A 4 23.53 -1.08 56.13
C LEU A 4 22.10 -1.22 56.69
N VAL A 5 21.13 -0.52 56.10
CA VAL A 5 19.67 -0.59 56.37
C VAL A 5 18.99 0.12 55.17
N SER A 6 17.90 -0.26 54.49
CA SER A 6 16.98 -1.40 54.45
C SER A 6 16.16 -1.23 53.16
N PHE A 7 15.94 -2.33 52.41
CA PHE A 7 14.97 -2.38 51.32
C PHE A 7 13.56 -2.57 51.91
N LYS A 8 12.67 -1.58 51.73
CA LYS A 8 11.24 -1.73 52.03
C LYS A 8 10.52 -2.35 50.83
N ALA A 9 10.05 -3.58 51.02
CA ALA A 9 9.13 -4.27 50.13
C ALA A 9 7.71 -3.68 50.24
N VAL A 10 7.05 -3.51 49.09
CA VAL A 10 5.65 -3.09 48.95
C VAL A 10 4.75 -4.33 49.15
N PRO A 11 3.66 -4.25 49.94
CA PRO A 11 2.78 -5.39 50.16
C PRO A 11 1.81 -5.61 48.98
N PRO A 12 1.38 -6.86 48.69
CA PRO A 12 0.44 -7.16 47.63
C PRO A 12 -1.00 -6.85 48.06
N VAL A 13 -1.73 -6.14 47.20
CA VAL A 13 -3.14 -5.81 47.37
C VAL A 13 -4.01 -7.04 47.17
N SER A 14 -4.96 -7.19 48.08
CA SER A 14 -5.90 -8.28 48.27
C SER A 14 -7.03 -8.35 47.24
N ARG A 15 -7.28 -9.58 46.77
CA ARG A 15 -8.56 -10.22 46.38
C ARG A 15 -9.80 -9.33 46.16
N MET A 16 -10.27 -9.31 44.91
CA MET A 16 -11.66 -8.96 44.56
C MET A 16 -12.66 -10.07 44.93
N PRO A 17 -13.89 -9.73 45.36
CA PRO A 17 -14.96 -10.71 45.53
C PRO A 17 -15.75 -10.96 44.24
N LYS A 18 -16.18 -12.22 44.07
CA LYS A 18 -17.19 -12.67 43.10
C LYS A 18 -18.60 -12.33 43.59
N PHE A 19 -19.41 -11.72 42.75
CA PHE A 19 -20.88 -11.71 42.73
C PHE A 19 -21.28 -11.26 41.31
N SER A 20 -22.37 -11.63 40.67
CA SER A 20 -23.27 -12.78 40.69
C SER A 20 -24.18 -12.57 39.47
N CYS A 21 -24.51 -13.66 38.79
CA CYS A 21 -25.46 -13.72 37.69
C CYS A 21 -26.84 -13.19 38.13
N LEU A 22 -27.43 -12.25 37.39
CA LEU A 22 -28.87 -11.97 37.42
C LEU A 22 -29.38 -11.88 35.98
N ARG A 23 -30.18 -12.88 35.61
CA ARG A 23 -31.13 -12.83 34.50
C ARG A 23 -32.20 -11.81 34.84
N SER A 24 -32.58 -10.97 33.87
CA SER A 24 -33.96 -10.50 33.77
C SER A 24 -34.43 -10.60 32.32
N THR A 25 -35.43 -11.45 32.15
CA THR A 25 -36.33 -11.52 31.03
C THR A 25 -37.27 -10.32 31.07
N SER A 26 -37.51 -9.65 29.95
CA SER A 26 -38.87 -9.23 29.60
C SER A 26 -39.00 -8.96 28.10
N SER A 27 -40.14 -9.43 27.62
CA SER A 27 -40.66 -9.51 26.27
C SER A 27 -41.64 -8.37 25.99
N SER A 28 -41.58 -7.79 24.79
CA SER A 28 -42.71 -7.25 24.00
C SER A 28 -42.10 -6.79 22.66
N SER A 29 -42.37 -7.28 21.45
CA SER A 29 -43.55 -7.72 20.67
C SER A 29 -44.56 -6.62 20.28
N LEU A 30 -44.69 -6.46 18.94
CA LEU A 30 -45.77 -5.85 18.12
C LEU A 30 -45.64 -4.32 17.91
N ASP A 31 -45.82 -3.69 16.74
CA ASP A 31 -46.45 -4.01 15.42
C ASP A 31 -45.78 -3.13 14.33
N LEU A 32 -45.52 -3.58 13.09
CA LEU A 32 -46.41 -3.73 11.92
C LEU A 32 -47.00 -2.42 11.35
N ARG A 33 -46.43 -1.97 10.21
CA ARG A 33 -47.01 -1.19 9.08
C ARG A 33 -45.89 -1.11 8.02
N ARG A 34 -45.83 -1.92 6.96
CA ARG A 34 -46.68 -2.13 5.78
C ARG A 34 -46.92 -0.86 4.93
N GLY A 35 -46.11 -0.74 3.89
CA GLY A 35 -46.25 0.08 2.69
C GLY A 35 -45.00 -0.20 1.85
N GLY A 36 -45.00 -0.98 0.76
CA GLY A 36 -46.01 -1.10 -0.28
C GLY A 36 -45.66 -0.13 -1.40
N ASN A 37 -44.67 -0.48 -2.23
CA ASN A 37 -44.69 -0.15 -3.66
C ASN A 37 -43.74 -1.08 -4.44
N SER A 38 -44.40 -1.90 -5.25
CA SER A 38 -43.92 -2.74 -6.32
C SER A 38 -43.38 -1.90 -7.48
N PHE A 39 -42.20 -2.27 -8.01
CA PHE A 39 -41.92 -2.13 -9.43
C PHE A 39 -41.31 -3.42 -9.97
N SER A 40 -41.92 -3.88 -11.05
CA SER A 40 -41.77 -5.19 -11.66
C SER A 40 -40.95 -5.07 -12.94
N PHE A 41 -40.04 -6.02 -13.11
CA PHE A 41 -39.62 -6.70 -14.33
C PHE A 41 -39.07 -5.92 -15.54
N GLY A 42 -37.87 -6.36 -15.93
CA GLY A 42 -37.29 -6.21 -17.26
C GLY A 42 -36.18 -7.23 -17.48
N SER A 43 -36.51 -8.53 -17.40
CA SER A 43 -35.60 -9.64 -17.69
C SER A 43 -35.50 -9.81 -19.20
N SER A 44 -34.29 -9.68 -19.77
CA SER A 44 -34.01 -10.12 -21.13
C SER A 44 -33.10 -11.35 -21.07
N SER A 45 -33.70 -12.50 -21.32
CA SER A 45 -33.03 -13.79 -21.53
C SER A 45 -32.32 -13.81 -22.88
N ILE A 46 -31.01 -14.05 -22.89
CA ILE A 46 -30.28 -14.47 -24.08
C ILE A 46 -29.87 -15.93 -23.89
N SER A 47 -30.30 -16.71 -24.88
CA SER A 47 -30.20 -18.14 -25.05
C SER A 47 -28.76 -18.66 -25.08
N SER A 48 -28.56 -19.76 -24.35
CA SER A 48 -27.46 -20.70 -24.50
C SER A 48 -27.52 -21.43 -25.85
N SER A 49 -26.39 -21.53 -26.54
CA SER A 49 -26.16 -22.59 -27.53
C SER A 49 -24.77 -23.19 -27.27
N SER A 50 -24.80 -24.38 -26.70
CA SER A 50 -23.65 -25.26 -26.49
C SER A 50 -23.50 -26.14 -27.73
N SER A 51 -22.42 -25.96 -28.51
CA SER A 51 -22.03 -26.89 -29.56
C SER A 51 -20.93 -27.82 -29.03
N SER A 52 -21.35 -29.03 -28.69
CA SER A 52 -20.54 -30.18 -28.32
C SER A 52 -19.80 -30.71 -29.56
N PHE A 53 -18.47 -30.77 -29.53
CA PHE A 53 -17.69 -31.55 -30.48
C PHE A 53 -17.38 -32.92 -29.87
N SER A 54 -17.98 -33.96 -30.43
CA SER A 54 -17.63 -35.36 -30.18
C SER A 54 -16.52 -35.78 -31.16
N ILE A 55 -15.39 -36.26 -30.64
CA ILE A 55 -14.41 -37.00 -31.44
C ILE A 55 -14.43 -38.47 -31.01
N ARG A 56 -14.56 -39.29 -32.04
CA ARG A 56 -14.81 -40.73 -32.11
C ARG A 56 -13.51 -41.50 -31.81
N ALA A 57 -13.55 -42.40 -30.83
CA ALA A 57 -12.54 -43.41 -30.62
C ALA A 57 -12.73 -44.57 -31.63
N GLN A 58 -11.64 -45.05 -32.20
CA GLN A 58 -11.56 -46.33 -32.91
C GLN A 58 -10.59 -47.23 -32.15
N GLU A 59 -11.12 -48.35 -31.67
CA GLU A 59 -10.36 -49.52 -31.22
C GLU A 59 -9.84 -50.29 -32.44
N MET A 60 -8.60 -50.79 -32.36
CA MET A 60 -8.18 -52.01 -33.03
C MET A 60 -7.39 -52.86 -32.03
N ASP A 61 -7.76 -54.13 -32.01
CA ASP A 61 -7.35 -55.18 -31.09
C ASP A 61 -6.27 -56.07 -31.76
N SER A 62 -5.36 -56.65 -30.95
CA SER A 62 -4.73 -57.99 -31.06
C SER A 62 -3.26 -58.08 -30.59
N LYS A 63 -3.07 -58.84 -29.49
CA LYS A 63 -2.09 -59.92 -29.12
C LYS A 63 -0.75 -60.02 -29.89
N ASP A 64 0.41 -60.38 -29.33
CA ASP A 64 0.80 -61.28 -28.23
C ASP A 64 2.16 -60.84 -27.63
N GLY A 65 2.51 -61.39 -26.45
CA GLY A 65 3.54 -60.84 -25.55
C GLY A 65 5.01 -61.20 -25.79
N SER A 66 5.87 -60.58 -24.99
CA SER A 66 7.13 -61.14 -24.49
C SER A 66 7.64 -60.25 -23.35
N ALA A 67 7.99 -60.86 -22.23
CA ALA A 67 8.54 -60.18 -21.06
C ALA A 67 10.00 -59.77 -21.34
N THR A 68 10.31 -58.50 -21.18
CA THR A 68 11.69 -58.03 -21.03
C THR A 68 11.70 -56.85 -20.06
N VAL A 69 12.38 -57.05 -18.92
CA VAL A 69 12.59 -56.04 -17.90
C VAL A 69 13.65 -55.07 -18.42
N THR A 70 13.26 -53.84 -18.72
CA THR A 70 14.18 -52.71 -18.96
C THR A 70 14.21 -51.80 -17.73
N PRO A 71 15.37 -51.26 -17.36
CA PRO A 71 15.54 -50.50 -16.13
C PRO A 71 14.78 -49.18 -16.21
N VAL A 72 14.18 -48.81 -15.08
CA VAL A 72 13.55 -47.51 -14.84
C VAL A 72 14.62 -46.43 -15.03
N SER A 73 14.54 -45.71 -16.13
CA SER A 73 15.23 -44.42 -16.27
C SER A 73 14.51 -43.44 -15.36
N GLU A 74 15.17 -43.02 -14.28
CA GLU A 74 14.78 -41.85 -13.52
C GLU A 74 14.72 -40.66 -14.48
N SER A 75 13.50 -40.28 -14.86
CA SER A 75 13.26 -39.04 -15.56
C SER A 75 13.56 -37.92 -14.59
N GLU A 76 14.64 -37.17 -14.84
CA GLU A 76 14.82 -35.81 -14.35
C GLU A 76 13.47 -35.07 -14.45
N PRO A 77 13.02 -34.35 -13.42
CA PRO A 77 11.78 -33.61 -13.50
C PRO A 77 11.93 -32.54 -14.57
N GLU A 78 11.31 -32.77 -15.73
CA GLU A 78 11.14 -31.78 -16.79
C GLU A 78 10.65 -30.47 -16.16
N PRO A 79 11.36 -29.34 -16.38
CA PRO A 79 11.01 -28.08 -15.75
C PRO A 79 9.59 -27.67 -16.17
N ASP A 80 8.75 -27.37 -15.17
CA ASP A 80 7.36 -26.97 -15.35
C ASP A 80 7.26 -25.81 -16.37
N PRO A 81 6.62 -26.02 -17.54
CA PRO A 81 6.61 -25.04 -18.63
C PRO A 81 6.00 -23.70 -18.20
N VAL A 82 5.11 -23.70 -17.20
CA VAL A 82 4.53 -22.47 -16.64
C VAL A 82 5.61 -21.60 -15.97
N LYS A 83 6.54 -22.23 -15.22
CA LYS A 83 7.64 -21.52 -14.56
C LYS A 83 8.65 -20.93 -15.54
N ILE A 84 8.88 -21.60 -16.67
CA ILE A 84 9.76 -21.10 -17.74
C ILE A 84 9.16 -19.83 -18.35
N THR A 85 7.86 -19.84 -18.69
CA THR A 85 7.17 -18.63 -19.20
C THR A 85 7.10 -17.50 -18.19
N GLU A 86 6.88 -17.77 -16.90
CA GLU A 86 6.90 -16.73 -15.87
C GLU A 86 8.29 -16.09 -15.71
N TRP A 87 9.35 -16.89 -15.87
CA TRP A 87 10.73 -16.42 -15.80
C TRP A 87 11.10 -15.56 -17.02
N GLU A 88 10.75 -15.99 -18.23
CA GLU A 88 10.97 -15.23 -19.47
C GLU A 88 10.23 -13.88 -19.45
N VAL A 89 8.97 -13.87 -18.98
CA VAL A 89 8.19 -12.63 -18.80
C VAL A 89 8.82 -11.72 -17.74
N GLY A 90 9.38 -12.30 -16.67
CA GLY A 90 10.14 -11.58 -15.65
C GLY A 90 11.38 -10.90 -16.21
N MET A 91 12.17 -11.61 -17.03
CA MET A 91 13.37 -11.05 -17.67
C MET A 91 13.04 -9.87 -18.60
N PHE A 92 12.00 -10.00 -19.43
CA PHE A 92 11.57 -8.91 -20.31
C PHE A 92 11.14 -7.67 -19.52
N ARG A 93 10.46 -7.85 -18.39
CA ARG A 93 10.08 -6.75 -17.48
C ARG A 93 11.31 -6.04 -16.90
N ASP A 94 12.34 -6.79 -16.51
CA ASP A 94 13.58 -6.22 -15.96
C ASP A 94 14.38 -5.43 -17.02
N GLU A 95 14.39 -5.89 -18.28
CA GLU A 95 15.00 -5.15 -19.39
C GLU A 95 14.28 -3.83 -19.67
N VAL A 96 12.95 -3.84 -19.70
CA VAL A 96 12.14 -2.62 -19.85
C VAL A 96 12.41 -1.66 -18.69
N ALA A 97 12.40 -2.16 -17.44
CA ALA A 97 12.70 -1.36 -16.26
C ALA A 97 14.09 -0.71 -16.36
N LYS A 98 15.11 -1.48 -16.77
CA LYS A 98 16.48 -0.97 -16.95
C LYS A 98 16.56 0.11 -18.04
N SER A 99 15.85 -0.07 -19.17
CA SER A 99 15.78 0.94 -20.23
C SER A 99 15.16 2.26 -19.74
N GLN A 100 14.24 2.18 -18.78
CA GLN A 100 13.61 3.31 -18.10
C GLN A 100 14.45 3.88 -16.95
N GLY A 101 15.59 3.26 -16.64
CA GLY A 101 16.51 3.72 -15.58
C GLY A 101 16.10 3.29 -14.18
N ILE A 102 15.10 2.42 -14.07
CA ILE A 102 14.71 1.82 -12.80
C ILE A 102 15.87 0.97 -12.34
N ARG A 103 16.42 1.34 -11.19
CA ARG A 103 17.52 0.61 -10.58
C ARG A 103 17.01 -0.50 -9.68
N ILE A 104 15.85 -0.36 -9.05
CA ILE A 104 15.35 -1.32 -8.07
C ILE A 104 14.91 -2.60 -8.77
N ARG A 105 15.58 -3.72 -8.46
CA ARG A 105 15.20 -5.03 -8.98
C ARG A 105 14.04 -5.58 -8.17
N ARG A 106 13.01 -6.09 -8.83
CA ARG A 106 11.86 -6.70 -8.13
C ARG A 106 12.15 -8.12 -7.65
N ARG A 107 13.11 -8.79 -8.27
CA ARG A 107 13.52 -10.17 -7.97
C ARG A 107 15.04 -10.34 -8.02
N PRO A 108 15.57 -11.41 -7.40
CA PRO A 108 16.98 -11.76 -7.53
C PRO A 108 17.33 -12.13 -8.98
N PRO A 109 18.43 -11.63 -9.58
CA PRO A 109 18.75 -11.83 -11.00
C PRO A 109 18.96 -13.30 -11.39
N THR A 110 19.50 -14.11 -10.49
CA THR A 110 19.74 -15.54 -10.75
C THR A 110 18.60 -16.41 -10.25
N GLY A 111 17.43 -15.82 -10.01
CA GLY A 111 16.27 -16.49 -9.44
C GLY A 111 16.38 -16.74 -7.93
N PRO A 112 15.33 -17.29 -7.30
CA PRO A 112 15.41 -17.74 -5.93
C PRO A 112 16.54 -18.78 -5.79
N PRO A 113 17.26 -18.83 -4.66
CA PRO A 113 18.35 -19.78 -4.47
C PRO A 113 17.79 -21.20 -4.38
N LEU A 114 17.58 -21.85 -5.52
CA LEU A 114 17.00 -23.18 -5.64
C LEU A 114 17.77 -23.95 -6.71
N HIS A 115 18.94 -24.44 -6.34
CA HIS A 115 19.42 -25.71 -6.89
C HIS A 115 19.33 -26.73 -5.76
N TYR A 116 18.38 -27.66 -5.90
CA TYR A 116 18.30 -28.83 -5.04
C TYR A 116 19.48 -29.74 -5.36
N VAL A 117 20.42 -29.90 -4.43
CA VAL A 117 21.58 -30.81 -4.54
C VAL A 117 21.54 -31.87 -3.44
N GLY A 118 20.40 -32.57 -3.33
CA GLY A 118 20.20 -33.64 -2.35
C GLY A 118 19.81 -33.13 -0.95
N PRO A 119 20.27 -33.77 0.15
CA PRO A 119 19.84 -33.43 1.52
C PRO A 119 20.41 -32.10 2.05
N PHE A 120 21.14 -31.34 1.24
CA PHE A 120 21.74 -30.06 1.60
C PHE A 120 21.23 -28.95 0.68
N GLU A 121 20.78 -27.86 1.28
CA GLU A 121 20.48 -26.61 0.57
C GLU A 121 21.80 -25.88 0.29
N PHE A 122 22.22 -25.81 -0.99
CA PHE A 122 23.43 -25.09 -1.37
C PHE A 122 23.08 -23.65 -1.77
N ARG A 123 23.46 -22.69 -0.94
CA ARG A 123 23.35 -21.26 -1.27
C ARG A 123 24.57 -20.84 -2.08
N LEU A 124 24.41 -20.68 -3.39
CA LEU A 124 25.32 -19.82 -4.15
C LEU A 124 25.03 -18.37 -3.74
N GLN A 125 25.70 -17.90 -2.69
CA GLN A 125 25.80 -16.48 -2.40
C GLN A 125 26.68 -15.83 -3.48
N ASN A 126 26.15 -15.67 -4.68
CA ASN A 126 26.77 -14.78 -5.66
C ASN A 126 26.49 -13.35 -5.21
N GLU A 127 27.51 -12.48 -5.21
CA GLU A 127 27.38 -11.05 -4.84
C GLU A 127 26.25 -10.33 -5.62
N GLY A 128 25.86 -10.85 -6.78
CA GLY A 128 24.74 -10.33 -7.58
C GLY A 128 23.33 -10.68 -7.07
N ASN A 129 23.17 -11.63 -6.15
CA ASN A 129 21.86 -12.15 -5.71
C ASN A 129 21.43 -11.66 -4.31
N THR A 130 22.03 -10.58 -3.82
CA THR A 130 21.61 -9.87 -2.59
C THR A 130 21.01 -8.50 -2.95
N PRO A 131 20.06 -7.98 -2.14
CA PRO A 131 19.54 -6.63 -2.34
C PRO A 131 20.65 -5.59 -2.21
N ARG A 132 20.68 -4.61 -3.11
CA ARG A 132 21.71 -3.56 -3.11
C ARG A 132 21.40 -2.40 -2.16
N ASN A 133 20.13 -2.18 -1.86
CA ASN A 133 19.67 -1.15 -0.93
C ASN A 133 18.40 -1.64 -0.21
N ILE A 134 17.98 -0.87 0.80
CA ILE A 134 16.84 -1.23 1.63
C ILE A 134 15.52 -1.30 0.84
N LEU A 135 15.32 -0.43 -0.16
CA LEU A 135 14.12 -0.44 -0.98
C LEU A 135 14.05 -1.74 -1.78
N GLU A 136 15.15 -2.16 -2.39
CA GLU A 136 15.24 -3.43 -3.11
C GLU A 136 14.94 -4.63 -2.19
N GLU A 137 15.45 -4.60 -0.95
CA GLU A 137 15.13 -5.64 0.04
C GLU A 137 13.64 -5.67 0.38
N ILE A 138 13.04 -4.50 0.60
CA ILE A 138 11.60 -4.36 0.88
C ILE A 138 10.79 -4.96 -0.27
N ILE A 139 11.12 -4.61 -1.52
CA ILE A 139 10.39 -5.07 -2.70
C ILE A 139 10.49 -6.60 -2.85
N TRP A 140 11.67 -7.21 -2.62
CA TRP A 140 11.81 -8.66 -2.71
C TRP A 140 10.95 -9.38 -1.68
N ASN A 141 10.92 -8.88 -0.43
CA ASN A 141 10.05 -9.43 0.59
C ASN A 141 8.56 -9.22 0.26
N LYS A 142 8.23 -8.08 -0.36
CA LYS A 142 6.86 -7.77 -0.78
C LYS A 142 6.37 -8.73 -1.86
N ASP A 143 7.21 -9.13 -2.81
CA ASP A 143 6.85 -10.10 -3.86
C ASP A 143 6.40 -11.43 -3.23
N VAL A 144 7.17 -11.92 -2.25
CA VAL A 144 6.85 -13.14 -1.49
C VAL A 144 5.58 -12.98 -0.66
N GLU A 145 5.44 -11.87 0.07
CA GLU A 145 4.27 -11.58 0.90
C GLU A 145 2.99 -11.52 0.05
N VAL A 146 3.03 -10.79 -1.06
CA VAL A 146 1.87 -10.62 -1.95
C VAL A 146 1.48 -11.94 -2.60
N ALA A 147 2.43 -12.80 -2.98
CA ALA A 147 2.13 -14.13 -3.50
C ALA A 147 1.34 -14.97 -2.47
N GLN A 148 1.79 -15.00 -1.21
CA GLN A 148 1.11 -15.72 -0.12
C GLN A 148 -0.29 -15.15 0.17
N LEU A 149 -0.43 -13.82 0.16
CA LEU A 149 -1.73 -13.17 0.38
C LEU A 149 -2.71 -13.43 -0.77
N LYS A 150 -2.24 -13.46 -2.02
CA LYS A 150 -3.04 -13.79 -3.21
C LYS A 150 -3.58 -15.22 -3.14
N GLU A 151 -2.77 -16.16 -2.69
CA GLU A 151 -3.19 -17.55 -2.50
C GLU A 151 -4.28 -17.66 -1.42
N ARG A 152 -4.11 -16.99 -0.29
CA ARG A 152 -5.10 -16.98 0.80
C ARG A 152 -6.38 -16.23 0.45
N LYS A 153 -6.28 -15.17 -0.35
CA LYS A 153 -7.40 -14.29 -0.71
C LYS A 153 -7.38 -13.95 -2.20
N PRO A 154 -7.89 -14.86 -3.06
CA PRO A 154 -7.83 -14.68 -4.51
C PRO A 154 -8.55 -13.43 -5.01
N LEU A 155 -8.11 -12.88 -6.14
CA LEU A 155 -8.67 -11.63 -6.69
C LEU A 155 -10.19 -11.68 -6.90
N GLY A 156 -10.73 -12.84 -7.29
CA GLY A 156 -12.18 -13.02 -7.48
C GLY A 156 -12.99 -12.82 -6.18
N SER A 157 -12.44 -13.19 -5.02
CA SER A 157 -13.12 -12.95 -3.73
C SER A 157 -13.03 -11.48 -3.32
N LEU A 158 -11.92 -10.80 -3.62
CA LEU A 158 -11.79 -9.36 -3.38
C LEU A 158 -12.77 -8.55 -4.23
N LYS A 159 -12.89 -8.85 -5.53
CA LYS A 159 -13.84 -8.16 -6.41
C LYS A 159 -15.27 -8.24 -5.89
N LYS A 160 -15.71 -9.43 -5.45
CA LYS A 160 -17.03 -9.60 -4.82
C LYS A 160 -17.17 -8.84 -3.51
N ALA A 161 -16.10 -8.74 -2.71
CA ALA A 161 -16.13 -7.97 -1.47
C ALA A 161 -16.34 -6.47 -1.76
N LEU A 162 -15.79 -5.96 -2.86
CA LEU A 162 -15.94 -4.55 -3.24
C LEU A 162 -17.37 -4.12 -3.55
N ASP A 163 -18.25 -5.04 -3.97
CA ASP A 163 -19.67 -4.74 -4.24
C ASP A 163 -20.40 -4.17 -3.01
N ASN A 164 -19.90 -4.45 -1.80
CA ASN A 164 -20.48 -4.01 -0.54
C ASN A 164 -19.71 -2.85 0.12
N VAL A 165 -18.66 -2.33 -0.52
CA VAL A 165 -17.83 -1.26 0.05
C VAL A 165 -18.37 0.10 -0.39
N ALA A 166 -18.68 0.97 0.58
CA ALA A 166 -19.12 2.35 0.30
C ALA A 166 -18.10 3.09 -0.59
N PRO A 167 -18.51 3.95 -1.54
CA PRO A 167 -17.62 4.62 -2.47
C PRO A 167 -16.40 5.30 -1.81
N PRO A 168 -15.24 5.37 -2.49
CA PRO A 168 -14.09 6.13 -1.99
C PRO A 168 -14.47 7.58 -1.72
N ARG A 169 -13.82 8.18 -0.74
CA ARG A 169 -13.89 9.63 -0.51
C ARG A 169 -12.97 10.36 -1.46
N ASP A 170 -13.31 11.60 -1.79
CA ASP A 170 -12.53 12.41 -2.73
C ASP A 170 -11.23 12.93 -2.09
N PHE A 171 -10.16 12.15 -2.26
CA PHE A 171 -8.82 12.46 -1.74
C PHE A 171 -8.24 13.73 -2.39
N VAL A 172 -8.38 13.89 -3.71
CA VAL A 172 -7.87 15.06 -4.45
C VAL A 172 -8.66 16.31 -4.07
N GLY A 173 -9.99 16.19 -4.03
CA GLY A 173 -10.90 17.27 -3.63
C GLY A 173 -10.61 17.79 -2.22
N ALA A 174 -10.38 16.90 -1.25
CA ALA A 174 -10.03 17.29 0.12
C ALA A 174 -8.75 18.12 0.20
N LEU A 175 -7.73 17.80 -0.62
CA LEU A 175 -6.50 18.60 -0.69
C LEU A 175 -6.74 19.97 -1.33
N LYS A 176 -7.53 20.04 -2.43
CA LYS A 176 -7.88 21.31 -3.07
C LYS A 176 -8.70 22.21 -2.15
N GLU A 177 -9.65 21.64 -1.41
CA GLU A 177 -10.48 22.34 -0.45
C GLU A 177 -9.63 22.92 0.70
N ALA A 178 -8.75 22.11 1.29
CA ALA A 178 -7.86 22.56 2.35
C ALA A 178 -6.95 23.72 1.90
N TYR A 179 -6.38 23.60 0.70
CA TYR A 179 -5.57 24.67 0.09
C TYR A 179 -6.38 25.95 -0.13
N SER A 180 -7.60 25.82 -0.67
CA SER A 180 -8.47 26.97 -0.95
C SER A 180 -8.93 27.68 0.32
N ARG A 181 -9.19 26.91 1.40
CA ARG A 181 -9.66 27.44 2.69
C ARG A 181 -8.56 28.17 3.46
N THR A 182 -7.35 27.64 3.47
CA THR A 182 -6.26 28.12 4.35
C THR A 182 -5.22 28.96 3.62
N GLY A 183 -5.15 28.86 2.30
CA GLY A 183 -4.04 29.41 1.51
C GLY A 183 -2.70 28.69 1.74
N LEU A 184 -2.70 27.56 2.45
CA LEU A 184 -1.52 26.74 2.77
C LEU A 184 -1.62 25.35 2.12
N PRO A 185 -0.49 24.65 1.91
CA PRO A 185 -0.50 23.28 1.40
C PRO A 185 -1.39 22.36 2.25
N GLY A 186 -2.27 21.58 1.61
CA GLY A 186 -3.11 20.61 2.30
C GLY A 186 -2.27 19.52 2.99
N LEU A 187 -2.54 19.26 4.28
CA LEU A 187 -1.80 18.27 5.05
C LEU A 187 -2.32 16.84 4.81
N ILE A 188 -1.42 15.95 4.39
CA ILE A 188 -1.57 14.49 4.46
C ILE A 188 -0.81 14.03 5.71
N ALA A 189 -1.52 13.81 6.82
CA ALA A 189 -0.90 13.43 8.08
C ALA A 189 -0.65 11.91 8.14
N GLU A 190 0.58 11.50 8.42
CA GLU A 190 1.00 10.11 8.36
C GLU A 190 0.89 9.38 9.71
N VAL A 191 0.04 8.36 9.75
CA VAL A 191 -0.15 7.43 10.87
C VAL A 191 0.91 6.32 10.76
N LYS A 192 1.98 6.45 11.54
CA LYS A 192 3.17 5.59 11.47
C LYS A 192 3.62 5.11 12.86
N LYS A 193 3.83 3.80 12.99
CA LYS A 193 4.36 3.18 14.23
C LYS A 193 5.88 3.16 14.26
N ALA A 194 6.49 2.65 13.19
CA ALA A 194 7.93 2.47 13.09
C ALA A 194 8.44 2.83 11.69
N SER A 195 9.76 2.90 11.55
CA SER A 195 10.43 3.02 10.24
C SER A 195 11.81 2.36 10.28
N PRO A 196 12.34 1.88 9.14
CA PRO A 196 13.69 1.32 9.08
C PRO A 196 14.79 2.25 9.60
N SER A 197 14.65 3.55 9.38
CA SER A 197 15.66 4.55 9.75
C SER A 197 15.61 4.98 11.22
N ARG A 198 14.47 4.82 11.91
CA ARG A 198 14.31 5.31 13.30
C ARG A 198 13.82 4.26 14.29
N GLY A 199 13.58 3.02 13.86
CA GLY A 199 12.95 2.00 14.69
C GLY A 199 11.53 2.38 15.07
N VAL A 200 11.12 2.03 16.30
CA VAL A 200 9.79 2.37 16.84
C VAL A 200 9.75 3.87 17.18
N ILE A 201 8.81 4.59 16.57
CA ILE A 201 8.61 6.03 16.75
C ILE A 201 7.60 6.29 17.88
N LYS A 202 6.59 5.42 17.99
CA LYS A 202 5.54 5.50 19.02
C LYS A 202 5.25 4.12 19.59
N GLU A 203 5.65 3.91 20.84
CA GLU A 203 5.47 2.62 21.55
C GLU A 203 3.98 2.31 21.77
N ASN A 204 3.24 3.27 22.35
CA ASN A 204 1.79 3.20 22.52
C ASN A 204 1.10 3.68 21.23
N PHE A 205 0.93 2.75 20.29
CA PHE A 205 0.37 3.03 18.98
C PHE A 205 -1.10 2.58 18.89
N ASP A 206 -2.02 3.54 18.99
CA ASP A 206 -3.42 3.36 18.59
C ASP A 206 -3.66 4.15 17.28
N PRO A 207 -3.84 3.46 16.13
CA PRO A 207 -4.02 4.12 14.85
C PRO A 207 -5.32 4.95 14.78
N VAL A 208 -6.37 4.57 15.51
CA VAL A 208 -7.66 5.25 15.52
C VAL A 208 -7.56 6.55 16.29
N GLU A 209 -7.00 6.53 17.50
CA GLU A 209 -6.81 7.73 18.31
C GLU A 209 -5.93 8.76 17.59
N ILE A 210 -4.83 8.30 16.97
CA ILE A 210 -3.93 9.15 16.20
C ILE A 210 -4.67 9.77 15.00
N ALA A 211 -5.43 8.97 14.24
CA ALA A 211 -6.18 9.45 13.09
C ALA A 211 -7.23 10.50 13.47
N GLN A 212 -7.98 10.27 14.56
CA GLN A 212 -8.95 11.24 15.08
C GLN A 212 -8.27 12.54 15.54
N ALA A 213 -7.10 12.44 16.17
CA ALA A 213 -6.33 13.62 16.57
C ALA A 213 -5.83 14.43 15.36
N TYR A 214 -5.38 13.76 14.29
CA TYR A 214 -4.99 14.42 13.05
C TYR A 214 -6.17 15.08 12.33
N GLU A 215 -7.30 14.39 12.24
CA GLU A 215 -8.54 14.96 11.68
C GLU A 215 -8.95 16.22 12.44
N LYS A 216 -9.00 16.16 13.77
CA LYS A 216 -9.31 17.32 14.61
C LYS A 216 -8.29 18.45 14.45
N GLY A 217 -7.03 18.11 14.20
CA GLY A 217 -5.95 19.06 13.94
C GLY A 217 -5.98 19.71 12.55
N GLY A 218 -6.95 19.37 11.69
CA GLY A 218 -7.09 19.95 10.36
C GLY A 218 -6.36 19.23 9.24
N ALA A 219 -5.95 17.97 9.45
CA ALA A 219 -5.42 17.15 8.36
C ALA A 219 -6.47 17.00 7.24
N ALA A 220 -6.08 17.32 6.01
CA ALA A 220 -6.96 17.18 4.85
C ALA A 220 -7.16 15.71 4.48
N CYS A 221 -6.10 14.92 4.60
CA CYS A 221 -6.08 13.48 4.34
C CYS A 221 -5.16 12.78 5.34
N LEU A 222 -5.27 11.46 5.44
CA LEU A 222 -4.39 10.63 6.25
C LEU A 222 -3.60 9.67 5.37
N SER A 223 -2.32 9.49 5.66
CA SER A 223 -1.47 8.43 5.11
C SER A 223 -1.31 7.34 6.16
N VAL A 224 -1.68 6.10 5.85
CA VAL A 224 -1.61 5.00 6.82
C VAL A 224 -0.65 3.93 6.28
N LEU A 225 0.39 3.65 7.05
CA LEU A 225 1.37 2.62 6.69
C LEU A 225 0.74 1.23 6.78
N ALA A 226 0.75 0.49 5.68
CA ALA A 226 0.24 -0.88 5.62
C ALA A 226 1.35 -1.94 5.70
N ASP A 227 2.62 -1.56 5.44
CA ASP A 227 3.73 -2.50 5.44
C ASP A 227 4.03 -3.03 6.85
N ARG A 228 3.91 -4.35 7.01
CA ARG A 228 4.05 -5.00 8.31
C ARG A 228 5.51 -5.17 8.74
N LYS A 229 6.41 -5.56 7.83
CA LYS A 229 7.76 -6.00 8.19
C LYS A 229 8.67 -4.83 8.58
N TYR A 230 8.61 -3.73 7.85
CA TYR A 230 9.54 -2.61 7.97
C TYR A 230 8.95 -1.41 8.72
N PHE A 231 7.63 -1.21 8.63
CA PHE A 231 6.95 -0.07 9.26
C PHE A 231 6.04 -0.48 10.43
N GLN A 232 5.89 -1.78 10.69
CA GLN A 232 4.93 -2.33 11.67
C GLN A 232 3.50 -1.82 11.45
N GLY A 233 3.17 -1.55 10.19
CA GLY A 233 1.84 -1.17 9.73
C GLY A 233 0.95 -2.39 9.51
N SER A 234 -0.28 -2.11 9.06
CA SER A 234 -1.22 -3.15 8.63
C SER A 234 -2.35 -2.54 7.79
N TYR A 235 -2.93 -3.35 6.91
CA TYR A 235 -4.17 -2.98 6.23
C TYR A 235 -5.35 -2.89 7.21
N GLU A 236 -5.30 -3.64 8.30
CA GLU A 236 -6.29 -3.61 9.38
C GLU A 236 -6.33 -2.25 10.08
N ASN A 237 -5.21 -1.52 10.15
CA ASN A 237 -5.19 -0.15 10.68
C ASN A 237 -6.05 0.78 9.81
N ILE A 238 -6.00 0.63 8.48
CA ILE A 238 -6.83 1.42 7.54
C ILE A 238 -8.32 1.14 7.79
N GLU A 239 -8.67 -0.14 7.89
CA GLU A 239 -10.04 -0.61 8.15
C GLU A 239 -10.54 -0.12 9.51
N ALA A 240 -9.72 -0.20 10.56
CA ALA A 240 -10.05 0.29 11.89
C ALA A 240 -10.32 1.80 11.90
N ILE A 241 -9.44 2.61 11.27
CA ILE A 241 -9.61 4.07 11.15
C ILE A 241 -10.90 4.39 10.39
N ARG A 242 -11.15 3.70 9.27
CA ARG A 242 -12.38 3.88 8.49
C ARG A 242 -13.63 3.58 9.33
N ASN A 243 -13.64 2.45 10.03
CA ASN A 243 -14.78 1.98 10.83
C ASN A 243 -15.02 2.84 12.08
N ALA A 244 -13.99 3.49 12.61
CA ALA A 244 -14.10 4.43 13.72
C ALA A 244 -14.78 5.76 13.33
N GLY A 245 -15.11 5.95 12.05
CA GLY A 245 -15.92 7.08 11.59
C GLY A 245 -15.14 8.33 11.18
N VAL A 246 -13.80 8.28 11.21
CA VAL A 246 -12.91 9.32 10.67
C VAL A 246 -13.36 9.68 9.26
N LYS A 247 -13.49 10.98 8.95
CA LYS A 247 -13.98 11.61 7.71
C LYS A 247 -12.88 11.96 6.71
N CYS A 248 -11.64 12.17 7.15
CA CYS A 248 -10.50 12.32 6.25
C CYS A 248 -10.40 11.15 5.25
N PRO A 249 -10.07 11.42 3.97
CA PRO A 249 -9.69 10.38 3.03
C PRO A 249 -8.39 9.67 3.44
N LEU A 250 -8.28 8.38 3.13
CA LEU A 250 -7.20 7.50 3.57
C LEU A 250 -6.33 7.04 2.38
N LEU A 251 -5.05 7.41 2.41
CA LEU A 251 -4.00 6.86 1.56
C LEU A 251 -3.46 5.57 2.18
N CYS A 252 -3.50 4.49 1.42
CA CYS A 252 -2.75 3.28 1.71
C CYS A 252 -1.29 3.48 1.31
N LYS A 253 -0.42 3.81 2.28
CA LYS A 253 1.02 3.97 2.06
C LYS A 253 1.68 2.60 2.19
N GLU A 254 1.97 2.02 1.04
CA GLU A 254 2.49 0.66 0.88
C GLU A 254 3.32 0.56 -0.41
N PHE A 255 4.22 -0.42 -0.48
CA PHE A 255 4.97 -0.78 -1.66
C PHE A 255 4.09 -1.60 -2.61
N ILE A 256 3.32 -0.91 -3.46
CA ILE A 256 2.44 -1.57 -4.43
C ILE A 256 3.25 -2.01 -5.65
N ILE A 257 3.26 -3.33 -5.87
CA ILE A 257 3.95 -3.98 -6.99
C ILE A 257 3.01 -4.83 -7.86
N GLU A 258 1.79 -5.06 -7.38
CA GLU A 258 0.78 -5.89 -8.03
C GLU A 258 -0.62 -5.27 -7.90
N ALA A 259 -1.43 -5.40 -8.95
CA ALA A 259 -2.80 -4.90 -8.97
C ALA A 259 -3.66 -5.46 -7.82
N TRP A 260 -3.41 -6.69 -7.37
CA TRP A 260 -4.13 -7.30 -6.25
C TRP A 260 -4.10 -6.42 -4.98
N GLN A 261 -2.97 -5.76 -4.70
CA GLN A 261 -2.82 -4.89 -3.53
C GLN A 261 -3.78 -3.69 -3.60
N ILE A 262 -4.07 -3.17 -4.80
CA ILE A 262 -5.01 -2.06 -5.00
C ILE A 262 -6.43 -2.50 -4.62
N TYR A 263 -6.87 -3.67 -5.09
CA TYR A 263 -8.17 -4.23 -4.70
C TYR A 263 -8.23 -4.52 -3.20
N TYR A 264 -7.13 -5.00 -2.62
CA TYR A 264 -7.06 -5.28 -1.19
C TYR A 264 -7.15 -4.01 -0.34
N ALA A 265 -6.36 -2.98 -0.67
CA ALA A 265 -6.41 -1.66 -0.05
C ALA A 265 -7.82 -1.06 -0.14
N ARG A 266 -8.44 -1.14 -1.32
CA ARG A 266 -9.83 -0.67 -1.52
C ARG A 266 -10.82 -1.42 -0.63
N SER A 267 -10.69 -2.74 -0.52
CA SER A 267 -11.56 -3.56 0.34
C SER A 267 -11.43 -3.23 1.82
N LYS A 268 -10.34 -2.56 2.21
CA LYS A 268 -10.03 -2.12 3.57
C LYS A 268 -10.41 -0.66 3.82
N GLY A 269 -11.00 0.01 2.82
CA GLY A 269 -11.51 1.38 2.95
C GLY A 269 -10.55 2.47 2.51
N ALA A 270 -9.45 2.14 1.81
CA ALA A 270 -8.58 3.14 1.20
C ALA A 270 -9.33 3.96 0.14
N ASP A 271 -8.94 5.23 0.03
CA ASP A 271 -9.41 6.20 -0.97
C ASP A 271 -8.31 6.61 -1.95
N ALA A 272 -7.05 6.43 -1.55
CA ALA A 272 -5.89 6.63 -2.39
C ALA A 272 -4.86 5.51 -2.19
N ILE A 273 -3.99 5.34 -3.17
CA ILE A 273 -2.85 4.42 -3.10
C ILE A 273 -1.56 5.11 -3.55
N LEU A 274 -0.42 4.55 -3.11
CA LEU A 274 0.91 4.98 -3.50
C LEU A 274 1.46 4.10 -4.63
N LEU A 275 1.98 4.72 -5.69
CA LEU A 275 2.81 4.07 -6.70
C LEU A 275 4.20 4.71 -6.69
N ILE A 276 5.27 3.92 -6.79
CA ILE A 276 6.64 4.42 -6.68
C ILE A 276 7.33 4.28 -8.05
N ALA A 277 7.69 5.41 -8.68
CA ALA A 277 8.30 5.42 -10.01
C ALA A 277 9.70 4.76 -10.02
N ALA A 278 10.41 4.80 -8.89
CA ALA A 278 11.68 4.11 -8.67
C ALA A 278 11.56 2.57 -8.71
N VAL A 279 10.34 2.02 -8.62
CA VAL A 279 10.06 0.57 -8.56
C VAL A 279 9.28 0.09 -9.78
N LEU A 280 8.32 0.89 -10.25
CA LEU A 280 7.35 0.47 -11.24
C LEU A 280 7.71 0.97 -12.65
N PRO A 281 7.75 0.07 -13.66
CA PRO A 281 7.80 0.46 -15.06
C PRO A 281 6.59 1.28 -15.50
N ASP A 282 6.74 2.09 -16.55
CA ASP A 282 5.68 2.99 -17.02
C ASP A 282 4.39 2.24 -17.41
N LEU A 283 4.53 1.02 -17.95
CA LEU A 283 3.39 0.17 -18.30
C LEU A 283 2.60 -0.26 -17.06
N ASP A 284 3.30 -0.61 -15.98
CA ASP A 284 2.68 -0.99 -14.71
C ASP A 284 1.98 0.22 -14.08
N ILE A 285 2.62 1.40 -14.07
CA ILE A 285 1.98 2.64 -13.57
C ILE A 285 0.73 2.96 -14.38
N LYS A 286 0.80 2.95 -15.72
CA LYS A 286 -0.37 3.16 -16.60
C LYS A 286 -1.51 2.19 -16.29
N TYR A 287 -1.18 0.91 -16.15
CA TYR A 287 -2.15 -0.13 -15.85
C TYR A 287 -2.79 0.05 -14.46
N MET A 288 -1.99 0.34 -13.45
CA MET A 288 -2.44 0.54 -12.07
C MET A 288 -3.27 1.82 -11.91
N VAL A 289 -2.88 2.93 -12.57
CA VAL A 289 -3.69 4.16 -12.62
C VAL A 289 -5.06 3.88 -13.23
N LYS A 290 -5.13 3.09 -14.32
CA LYS A 290 -6.42 2.70 -14.91
C LYS A 290 -7.28 1.89 -13.94
N ILE A 291 -6.69 0.95 -13.20
CA ILE A 291 -7.41 0.21 -12.15
C ILE A 291 -7.90 1.14 -11.06
N CYS A 292 -7.07 2.06 -10.58
CA CYS A 292 -7.45 3.03 -9.55
C CYS A 292 -8.64 3.87 -9.99
N LYS A 293 -8.63 4.39 -11.24
CA LYS A 293 -9.76 5.11 -11.82
C LYS A 293 -11.03 4.27 -11.87
N MET A 294 -10.94 3.00 -12.26
CA MET A 294 -12.10 2.09 -12.26
C MET A 294 -12.66 1.84 -10.84
N LEU A 295 -11.81 1.89 -9.82
CA LEU A 295 -12.19 1.70 -8.42
C LEU A 295 -12.53 3.02 -7.70
N GLY A 296 -12.40 4.16 -8.37
CA GLY A 296 -12.58 5.50 -7.80
C GLY A 296 -11.46 5.94 -6.84
N LEU A 297 -10.31 5.26 -6.87
CA LEU A 297 -9.16 5.60 -6.03
C LEU A 297 -8.31 6.70 -6.65
N ALA A 298 -7.86 7.65 -5.83
CA ALA A 298 -6.79 8.55 -6.20
C ALA A 298 -5.44 7.82 -6.22
N THR A 299 -4.50 8.29 -7.05
CA THR A 299 -3.18 7.67 -7.20
C THR A 299 -2.09 8.70 -6.96
N LEU A 300 -1.37 8.57 -5.84
CA LEU A 300 -0.17 9.35 -5.56
C LEU A 300 1.04 8.64 -6.19
N VAL A 301 1.63 9.23 -7.22
CA VAL A 301 2.84 8.69 -7.85
C VAL A 301 4.08 9.37 -7.29
N GLU A 302 4.88 8.64 -6.53
CA GLU A 302 6.08 9.10 -5.85
C GLU A 302 7.30 9.08 -6.81
N VAL A 303 8.02 10.20 -6.85
CA VAL A 303 9.24 10.42 -7.65
C VAL A 303 10.35 11.03 -6.78
N HIS A 304 11.60 10.79 -7.18
CA HIS A 304 12.81 11.24 -6.48
C HIS A 304 13.75 12.07 -7.34
N ASP A 305 13.71 11.88 -8.66
CA ASP A 305 14.62 12.53 -9.60
C ASP A 305 13.94 13.00 -10.88
N GLU A 306 14.71 13.71 -11.70
CA GLU A 306 14.28 14.30 -12.96
C GLU A 306 13.78 13.25 -13.95
N ARG A 307 14.41 12.07 -13.98
CA ARG A 307 14.08 11.00 -14.92
C ARG A 307 12.76 10.34 -14.54
N GLU A 308 12.55 10.09 -13.25
CA GLU A 308 11.29 9.60 -12.70
C GLU A 308 10.16 10.60 -12.97
N MET A 309 10.39 11.89 -12.72
CA MET A 309 9.42 12.94 -13.02
C MET A 309 9.08 12.97 -14.51
N ASP A 310 10.07 12.93 -15.41
CA ASP A 310 9.84 12.94 -16.86
C ASP A 310 9.01 11.73 -17.32
N ARG A 311 9.29 10.55 -16.76
CA ARG A 311 8.50 9.34 -17.01
C ARG A 311 7.05 9.50 -16.57
N VAL A 312 6.83 9.97 -15.34
CA VAL A 312 5.48 10.14 -14.77
C VAL A 312 4.69 11.21 -15.52
N LEU A 313 5.31 12.33 -15.92
CA LEU A 313 4.66 13.35 -16.75
C LEU A 313 4.33 12.86 -18.17
N GLY A 314 5.01 11.81 -18.65
CA GLY A 314 4.68 11.12 -19.90
C GLY A 314 3.46 10.20 -19.80
N ILE A 315 2.89 10.00 -18.61
CA ILE A 315 1.73 9.14 -18.37
C ILE A 315 0.46 10.00 -18.31
N GLU A 316 -0.55 9.61 -19.08
CA GLU A 316 -1.84 10.29 -19.06
C GLU A 316 -2.63 9.99 -17.78
N GLY A 317 -3.35 11.00 -17.30
CA GLY A 317 -4.30 10.82 -16.22
C GLY A 317 -3.70 10.78 -14.82
N ILE A 318 -2.44 11.21 -14.66
CA ILE A 318 -1.83 11.50 -13.36
C ILE A 318 -2.41 12.81 -12.83
N GLU A 319 -2.88 12.79 -11.58
CA GLU A 319 -3.50 13.94 -10.90
C GLU A 319 -2.73 14.35 -9.63
N LEU A 320 -1.96 13.42 -9.06
CA LEU A 320 -1.16 13.60 -7.85
C LEU A 320 0.25 13.05 -8.06
N ILE A 321 1.26 13.90 -7.82
CA ILE A 321 2.67 13.51 -7.82
C ILE A 321 3.27 13.83 -6.45
N GLY A 322 3.90 12.84 -5.84
CA GLY A 322 4.65 12.99 -4.61
C GLY A 322 6.13 13.17 -4.89
N ILE A 323 6.74 14.25 -4.42
CA ILE A 323 8.19 14.44 -4.50
C ILE A 323 8.78 14.06 -3.15
N ASN A 324 9.50 12.94 -3.12
CA ASN A 324 10.14 12.46 -1.92
C ASN A 324 11.56 13.02 -1.80
N ASN A 325 11.74 13.96 -0.88
CA ASN A 325 13.01 14.62 -0.64
C ASN A 325 14.04 13.71 0.05
N ARG A 326 13.67 12.49 0.44
CA ARG A 326 14.57 11.51 1.04
C ARG A 326 15.17 10.60 -0.04
N ASN A 327 16.50 10.57 -0.11
CA ASN A 327 17.20 9.57 -0.90
C ASN A 327 17.04 8.19 -0.25
N LEU A 328 16.54 7.20 -0.98
CA LEU A 328 16.27 5.86 -0.44
C LEU A 328 17.51 4.96 -0.35
N GLU A 329 18.65 5.38 -0.92
CA GLU A 329 19.94 4.72 -0.80
C GLU A 329 20.74 5.26 0.40
N THR A 330 20.75 6.59 0.61
CA THR A 330 21.55 7.24 1.68
C THR A 330 20.74 7.68 2.90
N PHE A 331 19.40 7.72 2.79
CA PHE A 331 18.47 8.31 3.76
C PHE A 331 18.63 9.81 4.04
N GLU A 332 19.53 10.48 3.33
CA GLU A 332 19.68 11.93 3.37
C GLU A 332 18.42 12.61 2.85
N VAL A 333 18.09 13.76 3.44
CA VAL A 333 16.89 14.52 3.09
C VAL A 333 17.31 15.88 2.59
N ASP A 334 16.87 16.23 1.38
CA ASP A 334 17.16 17.51 0.73
C ASP A 334 15.89 18.08 0.09
N THR A 335 15.30 19.11 0.71
CA THR A 335 14.10 19.78 0.20
C THR A 335 14.35 20.55 -1.09
N SER A 336 15.61 20.80 -1.47
CA SER A 336 15.94 21.44 -2.75
C SER A 336 15.56 20.58 -3.96
N VAL A 337 15.42 19.26 -3.77
CA VAL A 337 14.91 18.32 -4.79
C VAL A 337 13.54 18.77 -5.28
N THR A 338 12.63 19.11 -4.37
CA THR A 338 11.29 19.62 -4.71
C THR A 338 11.38 20.83 -5.63
N LYS A 339 12.20 21.82 -5.28
CA LYS A 339 12.36 23.02 -6.09
C LYS A 339 12.93 22.69 -7.48
N ARG A 340 14.00 21.91 -7.53
CA ARG A 340 14.67 21.52 -8.77
C ARG A 340 13.74 20.77 -9.74
N LEU A 341 12.88 19.90 -9.24
CA LEU A 341 11.93 19.14 -10.07
C LEU A 341 10.75 19.98 -10.57
N LEU A 342 10.40 21.06 -9.88
CA LEU A 342 9.33 21.98 -10.26
C LEU A 342 9.81 23.16 -11.12
N GLU A 343 11.11 23.30 -11.35
CA GLU A 343 11.67 24.34 -12.21
C GLU A 343 11.48 24.03 -13.71
N GLY A 344 11.40 25.11 -14.50
CA GLY A 344 11.31 25.05 -15.97
C GLY A 344 10.07 24.31 -16.50
N LYS A 345 10.29 23.55 -17.58
CA LYS A 345 9.23 22.89 -18.36
C LYS A 345 8.38 21.90 -17.55
N ARG A 346 8.97 21.22 -16.55
CA ARG A 346 8.24 20.25 -15.71
C ARG A 346 7.17 20.96 -14.89
N GLY A 347 7.54 22.05 -14.22
CA GLY A 347 6.60 22.88 -13.47
C GLY A 347 5.52 23.51 -14.35
N GLU A 348 5.88 23.93 -15.57
CA GLU A 348 4.91 24.44 -16.55
C GLU A 348 3.86 23.37 -16.90
N LEU A 349 4.29 22.17 -17.28
CA LEU A 349 3.40 21.05 -17.60
C LEU A 349 2.51 20.64 -16.41
N ILE A 350 3.08 20.63 -15.20
CA ILE A 350 2.33 20.33 -13.96
C ILE A 350 1.21 21.35 -13.75
N ARG A 351 1.49 22.64 -13.94
CA ARG A 351 0.49 23.71 -13.82
C ARG A 351 -0.56 23.65 -14.92
N GLU A 352 -0.16 23.43 -16.18
CA GLU A 352 -1.07 23.32 -17.32
C GLU A 352 -2.06 22.17 -17.16
N ARG A 353 -1.63 21.07 -16.54
CA ARG A 353 -2.47 19.88 -16.31
C ARG A 353 -3.19 19.87 -14.96
N ASP A 354 -3.04 20.93 -14.16
CA ASP A 354 -3.53 21.03 -12.78
C ASP A 354 -3.18 19.80 -11.91
N ILE A 355 -1.96 19.30 -12.06
CA ILE A 355 -1.45 18.20 -11.22
C ILE A 355 -1.12 18.76 -9.83
N ILE A 356 -1.64 18.12 -8.79
CA ILE A 356 -1.29 18.47 -7.41
C ILE A 356 0.05 17.83 -7.07
N VAL A 357 1.00 18.66 -6.67
CA VAL A 357 2.29 18.21 -6.15
C VAL A 357 2.22 18.13 -4.63
N VAL A 358 2.62 16.97 -4.12
CA VAL A 358 2.78 16.67 -2.69
C VAL A 358 4.27 16.71 -2.35
N GLY A 359 4.68 17.60 -1.44
CA GLY A 359 6.04 17.58 -0.89
C GLY A 359 6.15 16.54 0.22
N GLU A 360 7.10 15.62 0.14
CA GLU A 360 7.27 14.54 1.13
C GLU A 360 8.68 14.54 1.73
N SER A 361 8.76 14.14 3.01
CA SER A 361 10.00 14.11 3.80
C SER A 361 10.65 15.50 4.02
N GLY A 362 11.27 15.68 5.19
CA GLY A 362 12.10 16.87 5.45
C GLY A 362 11.37 18.14 5.86
N LEU A 363 10.11 18.05 6.27
CA LEU A 363 9.28 19.18 6.64
C LEU A 363 9.05 19.19 8.16
N PHE A 364 9.75 20.08 8.86
CA PHE A 364 9.75 20.15 10.31
C PHE A 364 9.28 21.51 10.84
N THR A 365 9.44 22.58 10.07
CA THR A 365 9.11 23.94 10.50
C THR A 365 8.20 24.68 9.51
N PRO A 366 7.58 25.80 9.91
CA PRO A 366 6.82 26.66 9.00
C PRO A 366 7.63 27.17 7.82
N GLU A 367 8.92 27.42 8.02
CA GLU A 367 9.84 27.85 6.95
C GLU A 367 10.01 26.76 5.89
N ASP A 368 10.05 25.48 6.29
CA ASP A 368 10.10 24.36 5.34
C ASP A 368 8.82 24.30 4.50
N ILE A 369 7.65 24.50 5.12
CA ILE A 369 6.36 24.54 4.44
C ILE A 369 6.30 25.71 3.45
N ALA A 370 6.72 26.90 3.90
CA ALA A 370 6.77 28.10 3.06
C ALA A 370 7.73 27.92 1.88
N TYR A 371 8.88 27.26 2.09
CA TYR A 371 9.86 26.97 1.05
C TYR A 371 9.27 26.10 -0.07
N VAL A 372 8.64 24.97 0.27
CA VAL A 372 8.04 24.08 -0.73
C VAL A 372 6.79 24.69 -1.37
N GLN A 373 5.99 25.44 -0.60
CA GLN A 373 4.84 26.17 -1.11
C GLN A 373 5.26 27.18 -2.19
N ALA A 374 6.34 27.94 -1.95
CA ALA A 374 6.88 28.89 -2.91
C ALA A 374 7.38 28.21 -4.20
N ALA A 375 7.78 26.94 -4.14
CA ALA A 375 8.12 26.14 -5.32
C ALA A 375 6.88 25.66 -6.12
N GLY A 376 5.67 25.82 -5.58
CA GLY A 376 4.41 25.42 -6.22
C GLY A 376 3.76 24.17 -5.63
N VAL A 377 4.25 23.67 -4.49
CA VAL A 377 3.64 22.54 -3.78
C VAL A 377 2.28 22.96 -3.19
N LYS A 378 1.24 22.15 -3.45
CA LYS A 378 -0.13 22.40 -2.98
C LYS A 378 -0.56 21.47 -1.85
N ALA A 379 0.22 20.44 -1.54
CA ALA A 379 -0.02 19.51 -0.43
C ALA A 379 1.30 19.00 0.15
N VAL A 380 1.29 18.55 1.40
CA VAL A 380 2.48 18.01 2.07
C VAL A 380 2.15 16.72 2.79
N LEU A 381 3.04 15.73 2.73
CA LEU A 381 2.92 14.48 3.49
C LEU A 381 3.91 14.48 4.64
N VAL A 382 3.36 14.49 5.86
CA VAL A 382 4.16 14.68 7.07
C VAL A 382 3.77 13.69 8.16
N GLY A 383 4.77 12.99 8.70
CA GLY A 383 4.60 12.08 9.83
C GLY A 383 5.56 12.39 10.97
N GLU A 384 6.85 12.35 10.68
CA GLU A 384 7.90 12.33 11.71
C GLU A 384 7.91 13.54 12.66
N SER A 385 7.64 14.74 12.16
CA SER A 385 7.60 15.97 12.97
C SER A 385 6.38 16.02 13.90
N ILE A 386 5.26 15.40 13.49
CA ILE A 386 3.98 15.48 14.20
C ILE A 386 3.80 14.29 15.16
N VAL A 387 4.19 13.07 14.77
CA VAL A 387 4.01 11.84 15.58
C VAL A 387 4.73 11.92 16.93
N LYS A 388 5.81 12.69 17.03
CA LYS A 388 6.59 12.86 18.26
C LYS A 388 5.94 13.73 19.33
N GLN A 389 4.91 14.49 18.96
CA GLN A 389 4.24 15.38 19.90
C GLN A 389 3.19 14.61 20.70
N ASP A 390 3.08 14.91 21.99
CA ASP A 390 2.03 14.34 22.85
C ASP A 390 0.63 14.75 22.38
N ASP A 391 0.53 15.95 21.82
CA ASP A 391 -0.68 16.51 21.22
C ASP A 391 -0.45 16.72 19.70
N PRO A 392 -0.92 15.80 18.85
CA PRO A 392 -0.81 15.92 17.40
C PRO A 392 -1.37 17.22 16.82
N GLY A 393 -2.45 17.77 17.40
CA GLY A 393 -3.05 19.01 16.93
C GLY A 393 -2.12 20.20 17.13
N LYS A 394 -1.45 20.28 18.28
CA LYS A 394 -0.40 21.28 18.53
C LYS A 394 0.80 21.10 17.60
N GLY A 395 1.20 19.86 17.33
CA GLY A 395 2.26 19.56 16.38
C GLY A 395 1.96 20.07 14.97
N ILE A 396 0.70 19.91 14.52
CA ILE A 396 0.23 20.46 13.24
C ILE A 396 0.28 21.99 13.26
N ALA A 397 -0.28 22.63 14.28
CA ALA A 397 -0.29 24.09 14.37
C ALA A 397 1.13 24.69 14.41
N GLN A 398 2.07 24.02 15.09
CA GLN A 398 3.49 24.41 15.11
C GLN A 398 4.15 24.26 13.74
N LEU A 399 3.87 23.17 13.01
CA LEU A 399 4.41 22.94 11.68
C LEU A 399 3.95 23.99 10.66
N PHE A 400 2.70 24.43 10.74
CA PHE A 400 2.15 25.44 9.83
C PHE A 400 2.29 26.87 10.36
N GLY A 401 2.72 27.06 11.60
CA GLY A 401 2.80 28.37 12.26
C GLY A 401 1.44 28.99 12.61
N GLN A 402 0.34 28.29 12.34
CA GLN A 402 -1.03 28.69 12.64
C GLN A 402 -1.96 27.47 12.73
N ASP A 403 -3.14 27.65 13.32
CA ASP A 403 -4.18 26.63 13.38
C ASP A 403 -4.83 26.46 12.00
N ILE A 404 -4.91 25.22 11.51
CA ILE A 404 -5.51 24.85 10.21
C ILE A 404 -6.75 23.95 10.36
N SER A 405 -7.22 23.74 11.59
CA SER A 405 -8.44 22.96 11.90
C SER A 405 -9.68 23.49 11.17
N ILE A 406 -10.71 22.63 11.05
CA ILE A 406 -11.99 22.91 10.36
C ILE A 406 -13.05 23.33 11.37
#